data_AF-J5KQ37-F1
#
_entry.id   AF-J5KQ37-F1
#
_cell.length_a   1.000
_cell.length_b   1.000
_cell.length_c   1.000
_cell.angle_alpha   90.00
_cell.angle_beta   90.00
_cell.angle_gamma   90.00
#
_symmetry.space_group_name_H-M   'P 1'
#
loop_
_entity.id
_entity.type
_entity.pdbx_description
1 polymer ?
#
loop_
_entity_poly.entity_id
_entity_poly.type
_entity_poly.pdbx_seq_one_letter_code
_entity_poly.pdbx_strand_id
1 'polypeptide(L)'
;MEILNNINTQTAVQSGASGAQGAVKTPQGGLFKNQPTPQSVSEQSVQNALDNVGKLVARVLDELKSSASITKTEQILEQAKDTRIAPNFSNDLQSLAKALESEGDTEQNASLKELALKLKEFLKPIAELKNAPLNEQIKNSGVLLEANLKDALSGEKLPSSIQKLLSDIKNLSNQNLLNEILTLANDENLDNQNSFSKLSTVLENTKNQAQNTLNNSNIKVLLSDVNKLDNVSKFLDKMSAKDPNADNIKMQVGKMLDFVSNLKDKIGGLANEKLNQNFGFSSNHKELRMTLEALQRDLKFLNDIGDEAGLVKEFKALSGSSNEASLQDKLQSAARRLAQTLNFADASASAAKANLDESKALLKQLKLASNDITNITQKNSAEVAKTLSSDVKSTLLSISEKSQNPQISQMANKMLSQIEIHQVVSSLQGGIQTYMPYVWDGVEGGNVAFKHGKKDKYYAQIDLNFKKYGQVNVMVGLIDKRYIDISVATQTSEFKNLISSGAGELKQAISQLGLIVSNFNLKAMPKTQIRQKFKNFGGFDVGFDKKI
;
A
#
# COMPACT_ATOMS: atom_id res chain seq x y z
N MET A 1 -12.62 63.71 -53.87
CA MET A 1 -11.34 63.15 -54.36
C MET A 1 -11.13 61.77 -53.74
N GLU A 2 -11.47 60.61 -54.31
CA GLU A 2 -12.29 60.16 -55.44
C GLU A 2 -12.53 58.65 -55.15
N ILE A 3 -13.81 58.22 -55.15
CA ILE A 3 -14.38 57.00 -55.78
C ILE A 3 -13.80 55.62 -55.33
N LEU A 4 -14.48 54.84 -54.45
CA LEU A 4 -15.58 53.85 -54.65
C LEU A 4 -15.16 52.40 -55.00
N ASN A 5 -15.78 51.46 -54.26
CA ASN A 5 -16.30 50.13 -54.64
C ASN A 5 -15.42 48.99 -55.23
N ASN A 6 -15.36 47.89 -54.46
CA ASN A 6 -16.09 46.61 -54.65
C ASN A 6 -15.95 45.77 -55.94
N ILE A 7 -15.90 44.42 -55.72
CA ILE A 7 -16.32 43.29 -56.60
C ILE A 7 -15.30 42.89 -57.70
N ASN A 8 -15.11 41.65 -58.16
CA ASN A 8 -15.24 40.22 -57.78
C ASN A 8 -14.90 39.45 -59.08
N THR A 9 -14.57 38.15 -58.97
CA THR A 9 -14.51 37.12 -60.04
C THR A 9 -13.30 37.19 -61.01
N GLN A 10 -12.67 36.10 -61.48
CA GLN A 10 -13.18 34.77 -61.80
C GLN A 10 -12.02 33.74 -62.05
N THR A 11 -12.20 32.50 -61.56
CA THR A 11 -11.95 31.17 -62.19
C THR A 11 -10.60 30.56 -62.62
N ALA A 12 -10.60 29.22 -62.47
CA ALA A 12 -9.94 28.11 -63.21
C ALA A 12 -8.63 27.55 -62.59
N VAL A 13 -8.59 26.36 -61.95
CA VAL A 13 -8.80 24.94 -62.36
C VAL A 13 -7.49 24.20 -62.72
N GLN A 14 -7.17 23.22 -61.85
CA GLN A 14 -6.52 21.91 -62.03
C GLN A 14 -5.03 21.70 -62.44
N SER A 15 -4.42 20.81 -61.61
CA SER A 15 -3.65 19.59 -61.93
C SER A 15 -2.12 19.59 -61.70
N GLY A 16 -1.65 18.52 -61.04
CA GLY A 16 -0.46 17.78 -61.49
C GLY A 16 0.82 17.78 -60.63
N ALA A 17 0.95 16.74 -59.80
CA ALA A 17 2.13 15.86 -59.64
C ALA A 17 3.50 16.38 -59.09
N SER A 18 3.86 15.76 -57.94
CA SER A 18 5.13 15.03 -57.65
C SER A 18 6.47 15.75 -57.46
N GLY A 19 7.09 15.55 -56.28
CA GLY A 19 8.55 15.34 -56.17
C GLY A 19 9.31 16.02 -55.01
N ALA A 20 9.62 15.23 -53.97
CA ALA A 20 10.83 15.23 -53.12
C ALA A 20 11.25 16.46 -52.24
N GLN A 21 11.00 16.28 -50.93
CA GLN A 21 11.84 16.50 -49.73
C GLN A 21 12.79 17.72 -49.61
N GLY A 22 12.57 18.51 -48.54
CA GLY A 22 13.66 19.23 -47.83
C GLY A 22 13.25 20.47 -47.02
N ALA A 23 13.06 20.29 -45.69
CA ALA A 23 13.23 21.27 -44.60
C ALA A 23 12.25 22.47 -44.37
N VAL A 24 11.58 22.39 -43.21
CA VAL A 24 11.34 23.46 -42.18
C VAL A 24 10.29 24.57 -42.41
N LYS A 25 9.16 24.45 -41.67
CA LYS A 25 8.39 25.41 -40.83
C LYS A 25 6.85 25.34 -41.01
N THR A 26 6.15 25.12 -39.88
CA THR A 26 4.75 25.46 -39.46
C THR A 26 3.60 25.42 -40.49
N PRO A 27 2.41 24.92 -40.09
CA PRO A 27 1.34 25.89 -39.79
C PRO A 27 0.34 25.50 -38.68
N GLN A 28 -0.20 26.55 -38.06
CA GLN A 28 -1.46 26.57 -37.32
C GLN A 28 -2.65 26.18 -38.22
N GLY A 29 -3.68 25.54 -37.65
CA GLY A 29 -5.05 25.62 -38.17
C GLY A 29 -5.95 24.39 -37.99
N GLY A 30 -6.71 24.37 -36.88
CA GLY A 30 -8.15 24.06 -36.88
C GLY A 30 -8.61 22.59 -36.89
N LEU A 31 -9.02 22.09 -35.71
CA LEU A 31 -9.79 20.82 -35.56
C LEU A 31 -11.11 21.00 -34.79
N PHE A 32 -11.62 22.23 -34.66
CA PHE A 32 -12.94 22.49 -34.06
C PHE A 32 -13.97 22.83 -35.14
N LYS A 33 -14.53 21.80 -35.78
CA LYS A 33 -15.92 21.82 -36.23
C LYS A 33 -16.53 20.43 -36.01
N ASN A 34 -17.63 20.45 -35.27
CA ASN A 34 -18.59 19.37 -35.01
C ASN A 34 -18.21 18.36 -33.91
N GLN A 35 -18.52 18.72 -32.67
CA GLN A 35 -18.98 17.76 -31.67
C GLN A 35 -20.30 18.24 -31.05
N PRO A 36 -21.21 17.31 -30.67
CA PRO A 36 -22.54 17.64 -30.18
C PRO A 36 -22.45 18.28 -28.79
N THR A 37 -23.23 19.32 -28.57
CA THR A 37 -23.42 20.01 -27.29
C THR A 37 -24.01 19.09 -26.23
N PRO A 38 -23.32 18.85 -25.09
CA PRO A 38 -23.98 18.52 -23.83
C PRO A 38 -24.53 19.82 -23.23
N GLN A 39 -25.75 19.77 -22.71
CA GLN A 39 -26.43 20.89 -22.07
C GLN A 39 -25.53 21.61 -21.05
N SER A 40 -25.39 22.92 -21.23
CA SER A 40 -24.63 23.80 -20.35
C SER A 40 -25.23 23.80 -18.94
N VAL A 41 -24.50 23.23 -18.00
CA VAL A 41 -24.60 23.56 -16.57
C VAL A 41 -24.20 25.02 -16.45
N SER A 42 -25.10 25.90 -15.99
CA SER A 42 -24.89 27.35 -16.03
C SER A 42 -23.61 27.74 -15.25
N GLU A 43 -22.82 28.69 -15.75
CA GLU A 43 -21.61 29.18 -15.06
C GLU A 43 -21.91 29.64 -13.62
N GLN A 44 -23.14 30.10 -13.36
CA GLN A 44 -23.66 30.39 -12.02
C GLN A 44 -23.74 29.17 -11.10
N SER A 45 -24.08 27.98 -11.60
CA SER A 45 -24.12 26.75 -10.80
C SER A 45 -22.71 26.20 -10.50
N VAL A 46 -21.75 26.42 -11.40
CA VAL A 46 -20.33 26.13 -11.17
C VAL A 46 -19.72 27.11 -10.15
N GLN A 47 -20.04 28.41 -10.26
CA GLN A 47 -19.60 29.42 -9.30
C GLN A 47 -20.21 29.22 -7.92
N ASN A 48 -21.51 28.87 -7.83
CA ASN A 48 -22.16 28.53 -6.56
C ASN A 48 -21.58 27.25 -5.94
N ALA A 49 -21.17 26.25 -6.75
CA ALA A 49 -20.49 25.06 -6.26
C ALA A 49 -19.07 25.39 -5.74
N LEU A 50 -18.33 26.26 -6.42
CA LEU A 50 -17.00 26.72 -6.01
C LEU A 50 -17.05 27.60 -4.75
N ASP A 51 -18.05 28.46 -4.61
CA ASP A 51 -18.28 29.27 -3.40
C ASP A 51 -18.68 28.41 -2.20
N ASN A 52 -19.47 27.35 -2.42
CA ASN A 52 -19.82 26.39 -1.38
C ASN A 52 -18.63 25.52 -0.96
N VAL A 53 -17.76 25.13 -1.91
CA VAL A 53 -16.48 24.45 -1.61
C VAL A 53 -15.53 25.40 -0.88
N GLY A 54 -15.45 26.68 -1.27
CA GLY A 54 -14.64 27.68 -0.58
C GLY A 54 -15.11 27.93 0.86
N LYS A 55 -16.42 27.99 1.09
CA LYS A 55 -17.01 28.06 2.44
C LYS A 55 -16.77 26.79 3.26
N LEU A 56 -16.84 25.61 2.63
CA LEU A 56 -16.52 24.32 3.25
C LEU A 56 -15.04 24.26 3.66
N VAL A 57 -14.13 24.68 2.79
CA VAL A 57 -12.68 24.75 3.05
C VAL A 57 -12.39 25.72 4.20
N ALA A 58 -12.99 26.91 4.20
CA ALA A 58 -12.81 27.92 5.24
C ALA A 58 -13.38 27.45 6.60
N ARG A 59 -14.55 26.80 6.60
CA ARG A 59 -15.19 26.27 7.80
C ARG A 59 -14.46 25.06 8.37
N VAL A 60 -13.97 24.14 7.53
CA VAL A 60 -13.11 23.02 7.93
C VAL A 60 -11.77 23.53 8.47
N LEU A 61 -11.18 24.57 7.86
CA LEU A 61 -9.97 25.22 8.38
C LEU A 61 -10.20 25.93 9.73
N ASP A 62 -11.35 26.57 9.94
CA ASP A 62 -11.70 27.21 11.22
C ASP A 62 -12.07 26.19 12.31
N GLU A 63 -12.72 25.09 11.98
CA GLU A 63 -12.95 23.96 12.89
C GLU A 63 -11.63 23.26 13.25
N LEU A 64 -10.71 23.07 12.29
CA LEU A 64 -9.37 22.53 12.55
C LEU A 64 -8.54 23.46 13.43
N LYS A 65 -8.63 24.79 13.24
CA LYS A 65 -7.94 25.78 14.08
C LYS A 65 -8.54 25.90 15.49
N SER A 66 -9.85 25.76 15.63
CA SER A 66 -10.54 25.79 16.93
C SER A 66 -10.48 24.46 17.70
N SER A 67 -10.14 23.35 17.03
CA SER A 67 -9.95 22.03 17.63
C SER A 67 -8.70 21.87 18.50
N ALA A 68 -7.93 22.95 18.75
CA ALA A 68 -6.77 22.99 19.64
C ALA A 68 -7.12 22.93 21.15
N SER A 69 -8.15 22.17 21.54
CA SER A 69 -8.45 21.90 22.95
C SER A 69 -7.91 20.51 23.32
N ILE A 70 -6.66 20.49 23.77
CA ILE A 70 -5.93 19.31 24.29
C ILE A 70 -6.77 18.49 25.30
N THR A 71 -7.66 19.16 26.04
CA THR A 71 -8.62 18.56 26.98
C THR A 71 -9.69 17.67 26.33
N LYS A 72 -10.12 17.96 25.10
CA LYS A 72 -11.06 17.12 24.35
C LYS A 72 -10.36 15.86 23.83
N THR A 73 -9.09 15.99 23.42
CA THR A 73 -8.24 14.88 22.98
C THR A 73 -7.97 13.87 24.08
N GLU A 74 -7.76 14.31 25.33
CA GLU A 74 -7.56 13.42 26.49
C GLU A 74 -8.85 12.66 26.87
N GLN A 75 -10.01 13.32 26.84
CA GLN A 75 -11.31 12.66 27.05
C GLN A 75 -11.66 11.68 25.91
N ILE A 76 -11.39 12.05 24.65
CA ILE A 76 -11.56 11.17 23.48
C ILE A 76 -10.62 9.97 23.57
N LEU A 77 -9.40 10.16 24.07
CA LEU A 77 -8.44 9.07 24.27
C LEU A 77 -8.88 8.11 25.38
N GLU A 78 -9.46 8.60 26.47
CA GLU A 78 -10.07 7.76 27.52
C GLU A 78 -11.31 7.00 26.99
N GLN A 79 -12.16 7.63 26.18
CA GLN A 79 -13.30 6.97 25.53
C GLN A 79 -12.89 5.94 24.47
N ALA A 80 -11.82 6.23 23.70
CA ALA A 80 -11.24 5.34 22.70
C ALA A 80 -10.47 4.15 23.32
N LYS A 81 -9.91 4.32 24.52
CA LYS A 81 -9.23 3.26 25.28
C LYS A 81 -10.20 2.19 25.81
N ASP A 82 -11.46 2.54 26.07
CA ASP A 82 -12.42 1.63 26.73
C ASP A 82 -13.54 1.07 25.85
N THR A 83 -13.89 1.68 24.70
CA THR A 83 -15.06 1.21 23.93
C THR A 83 -15.03 1.51 22.45
N ARG A 84 -15.30 0.46 21.65
CA ARG A 84 -16.14 0.47 20.43
C ARG A 84 -16.13 1.80 19.66
N ILE A 85 -15.04 2.08 18.95
CA ILE A 85 -15.04 3.15 17.95
C ILE A 85 -16.10 2.76 16.90
N ALA A 86 -17.20 3.52 16.89
CA ALA A 86 -18.33 3.45 15.96
C ALA A 86 -18.58 2.07 15.32
N PRO A 87 -18.95 1.03 16.10
CA PRO A 87 -19.01 -0.32 15.56
C PRO A 87 -20.00 -0.37 14.40
N ASN A 88 -21.17 0.26 14.53
CA ASN A 88 -22.24 0.21 13.54
C ASN A 88 -22.23 1.38 12.53
N PHE A 89 -21.11 2.06 12.28
CA PHE A 89 -21.07 3.26 11.44
C PHE A 89 -21.82 3.12 10.11
N SER A 90 -21.60 2.03 9.37
CA SER A 90 -22.26 1.76 8.08
C SER A 90 -23.78 1.52 8.22
N ASN A 91 -24.23 0.92 9.31
CA ASN A 91 -25.65 0.74 9.60
C ASN A 91 -26.31 2.05 10.04
N ASP A 92 -25.58 2.87 10.79
CA ASP A 92 -26.02 4.21 11.20
C ASP A 92 -26.17 5.10 9.94
N LEU A 93 -25.19 5.11 9.04
CA LEU A 93 -25.27 5.77 7.73
C LEU A 93 -26.48 5.29 6.91
N GLN A 94 -26.76 3.98 6.89
CA GLN A 94 -27.92 3.44 6.20
C GLN A 94 -29.25 3.94 6.81
N SER A 95 -29.28 4.11 8.12
CA SER A 95 -30.44 4.65 8.84
C SER A 95 -30.64 6.13 8.53
N LEU A 96 -29.56 6.92 8.47
CA LEU A 96 -29.62 8.32 8.05
C LEU A 96 -30.07 8.47 6.60
N ALA A 97 -29.58 7.63 5.69
CA ALA A 97 -30.02 7.65 4.29
C ALA A 97 -31.54 7.37 4.18
N LYS A 98 -32.06 6.41 4.95
CA LYS A 98 -33.52 6.14 5.01
C LYS A 98 -34.31 7.30 5.61
N ALA A 99 -33.79 7.94 6.66
CA ALA A 99 -34.43 9.12 7.26
C ALA A 99 -34.53 10.28 6.26
N LEU A 100 -33.45 10.56 5.52
CA LEU A 100 -33.43 11.58 4.47
C LEU A 100 -34.43 11.30 3.34
N GLU A 101 -34.63 10.04 2.97
CA GLU A 101 -35.62 9.65 1.96
C GLU A 101 -37.06 9.86 2.45
N SER A 102 -37.31 9.60 3.74
CA SER A 102 -38.65 9.75 4.33
C SER A 102 -39.11 11.21 4.46
N GLU A 103 -38.20 12.18 4.36
CA GLU A 103 -38.54 13.61 4.31
C GLU A 103 -38.89 14.11 2.90
N GLY A 104 -38.85 13.24 1.90
CA GLY A 104 -38.70 13.59 0.50
C GLY A 104 -39.94 14.06 -0.29
N ASP A 105 -41.11 14.34 0.27
CA ASP A 105 -42.30 14.64 -0.56
C ASP A 105 -42.60 16.13 -0.81
N THR A 106 -41.65 17.03 -0.55
CA THR A 106 -41.78 18.47 -0.86
C THR A 106 -40.64 18.97 -1.76
N GLU A 107 -40.94 19.88 -2.70
CA GLU A 107 -39.98 20.43 -3.69
C GLU A 107 -38.75 21.09 -3.06
N GLN A 108 -38.83 21.53 -1.80
CA GLN A 108 -37.71 22.11 -1.04
C GLN A 108 -36.64 21.06 -0.62
N ASN A 109 -36.96 19.77 -0.66
CA ASN A 109 -36.10 18.68 -0.20
C ASN A 109 -35.40 17.90 -1.33
N ALA A 110 -35.46 18.39 -2.58
CA ALA A 110 -34.80 17.74 -3.73
C ALA A 110 -33.29 17.55 -3.53
N SER A 111 -32.63 18.51 -2.87
CA SER A 111 -31.21 18.41 -2.53
C SER A 111 -30.88 17.37 -1.45
N LEU A 112 -31.83 17.07 -0.54
CA LEU A 112 -31.69 16.03 0.48
C LEU A 112 -31.82 14.63 -0.14
N LYS A 113 -32.67 14.46 -1.15
CA LYS A 113 -32.74 13.21 -1.93
C LYS A 113 -31.42 12.91 -2.65
N GLU A 114 -30.79 13.92 -3.24
CA GLU A 114 -29.48 13.75 -3.88
C GLU A 114 -28.39 13.33 -2.88
N LEU A 115 -28.41 13.91 -1.68
CA LEU A 115 -27.49 13.53 -0.59
C LEU A 115 -27.78 12.12 -0.06
N ALA A 116 -29.04 11.70 0.00
CA ALA A 116 -29.41 10.33 0.37
C ALA A 116 -28.90 9.29 -0.65
N LEU A 117 -29.03 9.60 -1.95
CA LEU A 117 -28.48 8.76 -3.02
C LEU A 117 -26.95 8.66 -2.92
N LYS A 118 -26.26 9.78 -2.69
CA LYS A 118 -24.81 9.80 -2.45
C LYS A 118 -24.41 8.94 -1.25
N LEU A 119 -25.13 9.02 -0.13
CA LEU A 119 -24.89 8.14 1.02
C LEU A 119 -25.06 6.66 0.66
N LYS A 120 -26.05 6.31 -0.15
CA LYS A 120 -26.27 4.93 -0.60
C LYS A 120 -25.17 4.42 -1.54
N GLU A 121 -24.59 5.28 -2.38
CA GLU A 121 -23.46 4.90 -3.24
C GLU A 121 -22.22 4.47 -2.43
N PHE A 122 -22.03 5.03 -1.22
CA PHE A 122 -20.97 4.61 -0.30
C PHE A 122 -21.28 3.27 0.38
N LEU A 123 -22.56 2.97 0.62
CA LEU A 123 -23.02 1.80 1.38
C LEU A 123 -23.14 0.54 0.53
N LYS A 124 -22.03 0.09 -0.06
CA LYS A 124 -22.02 -1.13 -0.85
C LYS A 124 -22.17 -2.39 0.03
N PRO A 125 -22.93 -3.41 -0.41
CA PRO A 125 -22.98 -4.70 0.27
C PRO A 125 -21.60 -5.38 0.28
N ILE A 126 -21.26 -6.05 1.38
CA ILE A 126 -19.98 -6.80 1.48
C ILE A 126 -19.83 -7.89 0.40
N ALA A 127 -20.94 -8.43 -0.12
CA ALA A 127 -20.93 -9.42 -1.20
C ALA A 127 -20.34 -8.88 -2.50
N GLU A 128 -20.38 -7.55 -2.70
CA GLU A 128 -19.83 -6.87 -3.88
C GLU A 128 -18.35 -6.49 -3.71
N LEU A 129 -17.68 -6.91 -2.63
CA LEU A 129 -16.26 -6.62 -2.40
C LEU A 129 -15.34 -7.19 -3.50
N LYS A 130 -15.80 -8.15 -4.30
CA LYS A 130 -15.09 -8.61 -5.51
C LYS A 130 -15.22 -7.64 -6.71
N ASN A 131 -16.19 -6.74 -6.70
CA ASN A 131 -16.53 -5.83 -7.80
C ASN A 131 -16.14 -4.36 -7.53
N ALA A 132 -15.84 -3.98 -6.28
CA ALA A 132 -15.40 -2.64 -5.92
C ALA A 132 -13.97 -2.66 -5.33
N PRO A 133 -13.06 -1.78 -5.77
CA PRO A 133 -11.74 -1.69 -5.15
C PRO A 133 -11.90 -1.11 -3.74
N LEU A 134 -11.70 -1.94 -2.72
CA LEU A 134 -11.67 -1.56 -1.29
C LEU A 134 -10.88 -0.26 -1.03
N ASN A 135 -9.83 -0.02 -1.80
CA ASN A 135 -9.03 1.20 -1.76
C ASN A 135 -9.85 2.48 -1.99
N GLU A 136 -10.77 2.50 -2.96
CA GLU A 136 -11.62 3.67 -3.23
C GLU A 136 -12.59 3.93 -2.07
N GLN A 137 -13.17 2.86 -1.51
CA GLN A 137 -14.07 2.96 -0.36
C GLN A 137 -13.36 3.49 0.89
N ILE A 138 -12.11 3.06 1.13
CA ILE A 138 -11.29 3.61 2.22
C ILE A 138 -10.94 5.07 1.94
N LYS A 139 -10.57 5.41 0.70
CA LYS A 139 -10.19 6.78 0.31
C LYS A 139 -11.32 7.78 0.53
N ASN A 140 -12.57 7.38 0.27
CA ASN A 140 -13.75 8.23 0.36
C ASN A 140 -14.52 8.06 1.68
N SER A 141 -13.97 7.31 2.65
CA SER A 141 -14.62 7.03 3.94
C SER A 141 -14.78 8.26 4.84
N GLY A 142 -14.27 9.43 4.45
CA GLY A 142 -14.24 10.65 5.27
C GLY A 142 -13.03 10.77 6.17
N VAL A 143 -12.39 9.67 6.56
CA VAL A 143 -11.20 9.69 7.42
C VAL A 143 -10.01 10.39 6.74
N LEU A 144 -9.95 10.38 5.41
CA LEU A 144 -8.87 10.96 4.62
C LEU A 144 -9.23 12.33 4.01
N LEU A 145 -10.39 12.92 4.34
CA LEU A 145 -10.85 14.16 3.70
C LEU A 145 -9.83 15.31 3.84
N GLU A 146 -9.21 15.51 4.99
CA GLU A 146 -8.23 16.59 5.21
C GLU A 146 -6.94 16.32 4.45
N ALA A 147 -6.54 15.05 4.31
CA ALA A 147 -5.39 14.68 3.48
C ALA A 147 -5.70 14.92 1.98
N ASN A 148 -6.89 14.54 1.53
CA ASN A 148 -7.38 14.81 0.18
C ASN A 148 -7.53 16.33 -0.07
N LEU A 149 -7.92 17.11 0.95
CA LEU A 149 -8.02 18.56 0.88
C LEU A 149 -6.64 19.21 0.81
N LYS A 150 -5.69 18.77 1.65
CA LYS A 150 -4.30 19.22 1.58
C LYS A 150 -3.68 18.91 0.23
N ASP A 151 -3.95 17.73 -0.32
CA ASP A 151 -3.54 17.35 -1.67
C ASP A 151 -4.23 18.26 -2.71
N ALA A 152 -5.53 18.48 -2.62
CA ALA A 152 -6.25 19.41 -3.51
C ALA A 152 -5.66 20.84 -3.50
N LEU A 153 -5.22 21.31 -2.33
CA LEU A 153 -4.61 22.63 -2.14
C LEU A 153 -3.16 22.72 -2.63
N SER A 154 -2.49 21.60 -2.94
CA SER A 154 -1.10 21.59 -3.40
C SER A 154 -0.89 22.15 -4.81
N GLY A 155 -1.98 22.41 -5.56
CA GLY A 155 -1.97 23.01 -6.91
C GLY A 155 -1.45 22.10 -8.03
N GLU A 156 -0.47 21.26 -7.75
CA GLU A 156 0.23 20.40 -8.72
C GLU A 156 -0.15 18.92 -8.59
N LYS A 157 -0.41 18.27 -9.72
CA LYS A 157 -0.59 16.83 -9.86
C LYS A 157 0.77 16.21 -10.19
N LEU A 158 1.38 15.58 -9.18
CA LEU A 158 2.65 14.89 -9.36
C LEU A 158 2.45 13.54 -10.08
N PRO A 159 3.24 13.20 -11.10
CA PRO A 159 3.28 11.87 -11.70
C PRO A 159 3.58 10.78 -10.66
N SER A 160 3.07 9.56 -10.91
CA SER A 160 3.22 8.41 -10.01
C SER A 160 4.69 8.03 -9.76
N SER A 161 5.58 8.28 -10.73
CA SER A 161 7.02 8.06 -10.60
C SER A 161 7.66 8.98 -9.55
N ILE A 162 7.27 10.26 -9.54
CA ILE A 162 7.70 11.26 -8.55
C ILE A 162 7.12 10.93 -7.17
N GLN A 163 5.82 10.62 -7.10
CA GLN A 163 5.19 10.19 -5.83
C GLN A 163 5.87 8.95 -5.26
N LYS A 164 6.22 7.98 -6.12
CA LYS A 164 6.94 6.78 -5.72
C LYS A 164 8.37 7.09 -5.28
N LEU A 165 9.09 7.98 -5.96
CA LEU A 165 10.42 8.44 -5.52
C LEU A 165 10.36 9.06 -4.12
N LEU A 166 9.42 9.98 -3.87
CA LEU A 166 9.23 10.62 -2.57
C LEU A 166 8.87 9.59 -1.49
N SER A 167 8.05 8.60 -1.83
CA SER A 167 7.70 7.49 -0.93
C SER A 167 8.90 6.62 -0.62
N ASP A 168 9.68 6.24 -1.63
CA ASP A 168 10.89 5.43 -1.48
C ASP A 168 11.95 6.20 -0.62
N ILE A 169 12.05 7.53 -0.76
CA ILE A 169 12.89 8.40 0.09
C ILE A 169 12.39 8.43 1.53
N LYS A 170 11.09 8.65 1.75
CA LYS A 170 10.50 8.73 3.11
C LYS A 170 10.71 7.44 3.91
N ASN A 171 10.80 6.31 3.22
CA ASN A 171 10.93 4.99 3.82
C ASN A 171 12.37 4.46 3.86
N LEU A 172 13.36 5.31 3.56
CA LEU A 172 14.78 4.97 3.64
C LEU A 172 15.16 4.40 5.01
N SER A 173 15.92 3.30 4.99
CA SER A 173 16.45 2.75 6.24
C SER A 173 17.67 3.53 6.73
N ASN A 174 18.46 4.09 5.81
CA ASN A 174 19.62 4.92 6.13
C ASN A 174 19.22 6.35 6.54
N GLN A 175 19.29 6.61 7.85
CA GLN A 175 18.95 7.92 8.44
C GLN A 175 19.91 9.04 8.03
N ASN A 176 21.19 8.74 7.78
CA ASN A 176 22.16 9.75 7.35
C ASN A 176 21.83 10.22 5.94
N LEU A 177 21.56 9.28 5.03
CA LEU A 177 21.10 9.61 3.67
C LEU A 177 19.78 10.38 3.69
N LEU A 178 18.83 9.97 4.53
CA LEU A 178 17.57 10.69 4.69
C LEU A 178 17.80 12.14 5.12
N ASN A 179 18.67 12.38 6.12
CA ASN A 179 18.99 13.72 6.58
C ASN A 179 19.67 14.56 5.49
N GLU A 180 20.61 14.01 4.73
CA GLU A 180 21.24 14.70 3.60
C GLU A 180 20.22 15.10 2.53
N ILE A 181 19.25 14.23 2.23
CA ILE A 181 18.16 14.52 1.30
C ILE A 181 17.22 15.60 1.86
N LEU A 182 16.92 15.58 3.16
CA LEU A 182 16.10 16.60 3.80
C LEU A 182 16.78 17.98 3.81
N THR A 183 18.11 18.04 3.95
CA THR A 183 18.87 19.28 3.81
C THR A 183 18.75 19.85 2.39
N LEU A 184 18.77 19.01 1.36
CA LEU A 184 18.52 19.45 -0.02
C LEU A 184 17.10 20.01 -0.21
N ALA A 185 16.10 19.41 0.44
CA ALA A 185 14.71 19.85 0.34
C ALA A 185 14.44 21.21 0.99
N ASN A 186 15.31 21.65 1.91
CA ASN A 186 15.18 22.93 2.62
C ASN A 186 15.96 24.09 1.96
N ASP A 187 16.66 23.84 0.83
CA ASP A 187 17.38 24.86 0.08
C ASP A 187 16.42 25.57 -0.88
N GLU A 188 15.90 26.74 -0.47
CA GLU A 188 14.93 27.55 -1.21
C GLU A 188 15.44 28.04 -2.58
N ASN A 189 16.74 27.93 -2.86
CA ASN A 189 17.35 28.38 -4.12
C ASN A 189 17.37 27.29 -5.20
N LEU A 190 16.84 26.09 -4.93
CA LEU A 190 16.86 24.99 -5.89
C LEU A 190 15.59 24.91 -6.72
N ASP A 191 15.74 24.98 -8.05
CA ASP A 191 14.69 24.56 -8.97
C ASP A 191 14.59 23.02 -9.06
N ASN A 192 13.53 22.54 -9.70
CA ASN A 192 13.24 21.10 -9.84
C ASN A 192 14.36 20.32 -10.55
N GLN A 193 15.02 20.89 -11.57
CA GLN A 193 16.08 20.17 -12.31
C GLN A 193 17.38 20.11 -11.52
N ASN A 194 17.75 21.21 -10.87
CA ASN A 194 18.91 21.31 -10.01
C ASN A 194 18.76 20.43 -8.76
N SER A 195 17.53 20.31 -8.23
CA SER A 195 17.20 19.39 -7.12
C SER A 195 17.45 17.92 -7.49
N PHE A 196 16.98 17.48 -8.66
CA PHE A 196 17.19 16.09 -9.12
C PHE A 196 18.66 15.79 -9.41
N SER A 197 19.41 16.76 -9.95
CA SER A 197 20.85 16.63 -10.19
C SER A 197 21.65 16.52 -8.88
N LYS A 198 21.36 17.37 -7.89
CA LYS A 198 21.96 17.29 -6.55
C LYS A 198 21.61 15.98 -5.86
N LEU A 199 20.35 15.54 -5.93
CA LEU A 199 19.91 14.25 -5.39
C LEU A 199 20.64 13.07 -6.06
N SER A 200 20.82 13.11 -7.38
CA SER A 200 21.61 12.10 -8.11
C SER A 200 23.05 12.05 -7.60
N THR A 201 23.66 13.20 -7.33
CA THR A 201 25.03 13.32 -6.82
C THR A 201 25.15 12.72 -5.42
N VAL A 202 24.23 13.04 -4.52
CA VAL A 202 24.18 12.45 -3.17
C VAL A 202 24.06 10.93 -3.24
N LEU A 203 23.11 10.42 -4.05
CA LEU A 203 22.90 8.98 -4.19
C LEU A 203 24.11 8.25 -4.80
N GLU A 204 24.79 8.83 -5.79
CA GLU A 204 26.01 8.25 -6.35
C GLU A 204 27.16 8.27 -5.34
N ASN A 205 27.31 9.33 -4.54
CA ASN A 205 28.30 9.39 -3.47
C ASN A 205 28.06 8.31 -2.41
N THR A 206 26.83 8.17 -1.92
CA THR A 206 26.46 7.11 -0.96
C THR A 206 26.69 5.73 -1.54
N LYS A 207 26.30 5.50 -2.80
CA LYS A 207 26.53 4.24 -3.53
C LYS A 207 28.03 3.91 -3.63
N ASN A 208 28.87 4.89 -3.96
CA ASN A 208 30.32 4.70 -4.09
C ASN A 208 30.98 4.42 -2.73
N GLN A 209 30.59 5.15 -1.68
CA GLN A 209 31.06 4.90 -0.32
C GLN A 209 30.67 3.49 0.15
N ALA A 210 29.41 3.10 -0.03
CA ALA A 210 28.92 1.77 0.30
C ALA A 210 29.64 0.67 -0.49
N GLN A 211 29.92 0.91 -1.77
CA GLN A 211 30.68 -0.02 -2.61
C GLN A 211 32.13 -0.18 -2.12
N ASN A 212 32.78 0.90 -1.69
CA ASN A 212 34.13 0.86 -1.12
C ASN A 212 34.17 0.08 0.20
N THR A 213 33.25 0.35 1.12
CA THR A 213 33.13 -0.40 2.38
C THR A 213 32.89 -1.89 2.10
N LEU A 214 32.02 -2.22 1.15
CA LEU A 214 31.74 -3.59 0.79
C LEU A 214 32.95 -4.29 0.13
N ASN A 215 33.72 -3.59 -0.71
CA ASN A 215 34.91 -4.14 -1.35
C ASN A 215 36.00 -4.53 -0.35
N ASN A 216 36.07 -3.84 0.79
CA ASN A 216 37.04 -4.11 1.84
C ASN A 216 36.59 -5.21 2.82
N SER A 217 35.38 -5.77 2.67
CA SER A 217 34.86 -6.79 3.57
C SER A 217 35.11 -8.20 3.07
N ASN A 218 35.58 -9.07 3.98
CA ASN A 218 35.80 -10.49 3.73
C ASN A 218 34.49 -11.26 3.48
N ILE A 219 33.33 -10.70 3.82
CA ILE A 219 32.02 -11.35 3.64
C ILE A 219 31.26 -10.89 2.40
N LYS A 220 31.86 -10.05 1.54
CA LYS A 220 31.21 -9.50 0.32
C LYS A 220 30.58 -10.58 -0.57
N VAL A 221 31.28 -11.70 -0.76
CA VAL A 221 30.77 -12.82 -1.59
C VAL A 221 29.52 -13.43 -0.95
N LEU A 222 29.54 -13.68 0.36
CA LEU A 222 28.40 -14.21 1.11
C LEU A 222 27.21 -13.24 1.09
N LEU A 223 27.45 -11.92 1.19
CA LEU A 223 26.42 -10.89 1.06
C LEU A 223 25.78 -10.90 -0.34
N SER A 224 26.53 -11.25 -1.38
CA SER A 224 25.97 -11.44 -2.73
C SER A 224 25.18 -12.76 -2.86
N ASP A 225 25.59 -13.79 -2.12
CA ASP A 225 24.94 -15.10 -2.14
C ASP A 225 23.55 -15.06 -1.44
N VAL A 226 23.32 -14.12 -0.50
CA VAL A 226 21.97 -13.81 0.03
C VAL A 226 20.99 -13.47 -1.10
N ASN A 227 21.39 -12.56 -2.00
CA ASN A 227 20.53 -12.16 -3.12
C ASN A 227 20.33 -13.31 -4.12
N LYS A 228 21.32 -14.19 -4.28
CA LYS A 228 21.18 -15.38 -5.13
C LYS A 228 20.16 -16.37 -4.55
N LEU A 229 20.16 -16.62 -3.24
CA LEU A 229 19.14 -17.45 -2.59
C LEU A 229 17.73 -16.92 -2.81
N ASP A 230 17.53 -15.60 -2.65
CA ASP A 230 16.24 -14.96 -2.89
C ASP A 230 15.81 -15.04 -4.36
N ASN A 231 16.74 -14.83 -5.30
CA ASN A 231 16.46 -14.97 -6.73
C ASN A 231 16.12 -16.41 -7.14
N VAL A 232 16.83 -17.40 -6.59
CA VAL A 232 16.55 -18.83 -6.81
C VAL A 232 15.16 -19.19 -6.27
N SER A 233 14.81 -18.68 -5.08
CA SER A 233 13.47 -18.85 -4.52
C SER A 233 12.38 -18.24 -5.41
N LYS A 234 12.56 -17.01 -5.91
CA LYS A 234 11.65 -16.35 -6.86
C LYS A 234 11.55 -17.09 -8.19
N PHE A 235 12.60 -17.77 -8.60
CA PHE A 235 12.59 -18.59 -9.82
C PHE A 235 11.76 -19.87 -9.61
N LEU A 236 11.93 -20.56 -8.48
CA LEU A 236 11.12 -21.74 -8.15
C LEU A 236 9.64 -21.43 -8.09
N ASP A 237 9.27 -20.32 -7.46
CA ASP A 237 7.89 -19.79 -7.41
C ASP A 237 7.25 -19.70 -8.81
N LYS A 238 7.97 -19.11 -9.76
CA LYS A 238 7.53 -18.98 -11.15
C LYS A 238 7.50 -20.32 -11.89
N MET A 239 8.38 -21.24 -11.53
CA MET A 239 8.50 -22.54 -12.18
C MET A 239 7.40 -23.50 -11.71
N SER A 240 7.03 -23.46 -10.43
CA SER A 240 5.89 -24.21 -9.87
C SER A 240 4.55 -23.73 -10.43
N ALA A 241 4.43 -22.45 -10.78
CA ALA A 241 3.22 -21.87 -11.37
C ALA A 241 2.99 -22.23 -12.85
N LYS A 242 3.97 -22.84 -13.51
CA LYS A 242 3.87 -23.35 -14.89
C LYS A 242 4.00 -24.88 -14.86
N ASP A 243 3.48 -25.60 -15.85
CA ASP A 243 3.79 -27.03 -15.98
C ASP A 243 5.28 -27.19 -16.33
N PRO A 244 6.13 -27.66 -15.40
CA PRO A 244 7.56 -27.67 -15.61
C PRO A 244 7.99 -28.94 -16.35
N ASN A 245 8.84 -28.80 -17.37
CA ASN A 245 9.45 -29.92 -18.08
C ASN A 245 10.60 -30.53 -17.24
N ALA A 246 10.71 -31.86 -17.22
CA ALA A 246 11.70 -32.64 -16.48
C ALA A 246 13.15 -32.23 -16.74
N ASP A 247 13.54 -31.97 -18.00
CA ASP A 247 14.91 -31.53 -18.34
C ASP A 247 15.28 -30.20 -17.68
N ASN A 248 14.33 -29.25 -17.70
CA ASN A 248 14.53 -27.95 -17.08
C ASN A 248 14.59 -28.09 -15.55
N ILE A 249 13.74 -28.93 -14.95
CA ILE A 249 13.80 -29.23 -13.51
C ILE A 249 15.19 -29.78 -13.16
N LYS A 250 15.66 -30.81 -13.88
CA LYS A 250 16.92 -31.49 -13.59
C LYS A 250 18.12 -30.55 -13.69
N MET A 251 18.17 -29.74 -14.75
CA MET A 251 19.22 -28.72 -14.91
C MET A 251 19.20 -27.67 -13.77
N GLN A 252 18.02 -27.20 -13.37
CA GLN A 252 17.90 -26.17 -12.33
C GLN A 252 18.18 -26.72 -10.94
N VAL A 253 17.68 -27.92 -10.62
CA VAL A 253 17.97 -28.63 -9.36
C VAL A 253 19.48 -28.88 -9.23
N GLY A 254 20.17 -29.32 -10.30
CA GLY A 254 21.62 -29.48 -10.28
C GLY A 254 22.36 -28.17 -9.95
N LYS A 255 22.00 -27.07 -10.63
CA LYS A 255 22.58 -25.74 -10.34
C LYS A 255 22.31 -25.27 -8.91
N MET A 256 21.11 -25.54 -8.39
CA MET A 256 20.74 -25.20 -7.01
C MET A 256 21.53 -26.04 -6.01
N LEU A 257 21.69 -27.34 -6.27
CA LEU A 257 22.46 -28.24 -5.43
C LEU A 257 23.92 -27.78 -5.33
N ASP A 258 24.56 -27.51 -6.46
CA ASP A 258 25.93 -26.99 -6.50
C ASP A 258 26.07 -25.67 -5.74
N PHE A 259 25.12 -24.75 -5.92
CA PHE A 259 25.11 -23.47 -5.22
C PHE A 259 24.97 -23.65 -3.70
N VAL A 260 24.03 -24.49 -3.25
CA VAL A 260 23.76 -24.74 -1.83
C VAL A 260 24.93 -25.45 -1.16
N SER A 261 25.56 -26.41 -1.83
CA SER A 261 26.77 -27.08 -1.34
C SER A 261 27.93 -26.09 -1.18
N ASN A 262 28.22 -25.30 -2.22
CA ASN A 262 29.26 -24.28 -2.15
C ASN A 262 28.99 -23.22 -1.05
N LEU A 263 27.73 -22.84 -0.87
CA LEU A 263 27.34 -21.89 0.17
C LEU A 263 27.53 -22.46 1.58
N LYS A 264 27.16 -23.73 1.79
CA LYS A 264 27.34 -24.43 3.06
C LYS A 264 28.82 -24.45 3.47
N ASP A 265 29.72 -24.72 2.53
CA ASP A 265 31.15 -24.74 2.79
C ASP A 265 31.69 -23.36 3.17
N LYS A 266 31.32 -22.31 2.42
CA LYS A 266 31.68 -20.92 2.74
C LYS A 266 31.18 -20.48 4.11
N ILE A 267 29.95 -20.86 4.48
CA ILE A 267 29.36 -20.56 5.79
C ILE A 267 30.08 -21.32 6.90
N GLY A 268 30.55 -22.55 6.63
CA GLY A 268 31.36 -23.31 7.57
C GLY A 268 32.63 -22.58 8.00
N GLY A 269 33.26 -21.83 7.09
CA GLY A 269 34.44 -21.00 7.36
C GLY A 269 34.16 -19.65 8.03
N LEU A 270 32.90 -19.28 8.26
CA LEU A 270 32.54 -17.99 8.86
C LEU A 270 32.62 -18.01 10.40
N ALA A 271 32.40 -19.17 11.01
CA ALA A 271 32.43 -19.33 12.46
C ALA A 271 33.86 -19.13 13.01
N ASN A 272 33.99 -18.32 14.05
CA ASN A 272 35.22 -18.20 14.83
C ASN A 272 34.88 -18.07 16.32
N GLU A 273 35.90 -18.18 17.17
CA GLU A 273 35.73 -18.16 18.63
C GLU A 273 34.99 -16.92 19.12
N LYS A 274 35.32 -15.74 18.59
CA LYS A 274 34.70 -14.45 18.96
C LYS A 274 33.23 -14.37 18.53
N LEU A 275 32.89 -14.84 17.33
CA LEU A 275 31.51 -14.85 16.83
C LEU A 275 30.66 -15.90 17.54
N ASN A 276 31.23 -17.06 17.86
CA ASN A 276 30.52 -18.14 18.56
C ASN A 276 30.16 -17.77 20.01
N GLN A 277 30.87 -16.83 20.63
CA GLN A 277 30.50 -16.26 21.94
C GLN A 277 29.24 -15.37 21.84
N ASN A 278 28.89 -14.86 20.67
CA ASN A 278 27.62 -14.15 20.47
C ASN A 278 26.49 -15.17 20.32
N PHE A 279 25.60 -15.24 21.33
CA PHE A 279 24.46 -16.16 21.34
C PHE A 279 23.56 -16.01 20.11
N GLY A 280 23.32 -14.77 19.66
CA GLY A 280 22.51 -14.49 18.47
C GLY A 280 23.14 -15.04 17.19
N PHE A 281 24.45 -14.90 17.04
CA PHE A 281 25.20 -15.51 15.93
C PHE A 281 25.16 -17.04 16.02
N SER A 282 25.54 -17.61 17.16
CA SER A 282 25.68 -19.07 17.33
C SER A 282 24.36 -19.81 17.06
N SER A 283 23.26 -19.31 17.64
CA SER A 283 21.92 -19.86 17.43
C SER A 283 21.50 -19.76 15.96
N ASN A 284 21.58 -18.57 15.37
CA ASN A 284 21.14 -18.36 13.99
C ASN A 284 22.04 -19.09 12.97
N HIS A 285 23.34 -19.16 13.22
CA HIS A 285 24.27 -19.93 12.39
C HIS A 285 23.96 -21.42 12.43
N LYS A 286 23.66 -22.00 13.61
CA LYS A 286 23.25 -23.40 13.72
C LYS A 286 21.96 -23.66 12.92
N GLU A 287 20.95 -22.81 13.07
CA GLU A 287 19.68 -22.92 12.33
C GLU A 287 19.84 -22.73 10.82
N LEU A 288 20.74 -21.85 10.39
CA LEU A 288 21.13 -21.70 8.98
C LEU A 288 21.75 -23.00 8.43
N ARG A 289 22.69 -23.62 9.16
CA ARG A 289 23.32 -24.89 8.73
C ARG A 289 22.28 -26.00 8.61
N MET A 290 21.39 -26.14 9.58
CA MET A 290 20.32 -27.14 9.53
C MET A 290 19.38 -26.92 8.33
N THR A 291 19.02 -25.67 8.04
CA THR A 291 18.20 -25.32 6.87
C THR A 291 18.91 -25.67 5.56
N LEU A 292 20.21 -25.34 5.43
CA LEU A 292 20.99 -25.66 4.24
C LEU A 292 21.20 -27.17 4.05
N GLU A 293 21.35 -27.93 5.14
CA GLU A 293 21.43 -29.39 5.10
C GLU A 293 20.12 -30.03 4.65
N ALA A 294 18.99 -29.53 5.15
CA ALA A 294 17.68 -29.98 4.68
C ALA A 294 17.50 -29.69 3.19
N LEU A 295 17.81 -28.47 2.76
CA LEU A 295 17.72 -28.06 1.37
C LEU A 295 18.64 -28.92 0.46
N GLN A 296 19.86 -29.18 0.91
CA GLN A 296 20.81 -30.04 0.18
C GLN A 296 20.26 -31.47 0.03
N ARG A 297 19.63 -32.04 1.08
CA ARG A 297 19.01 -33.37 1.01
C ARG A 297 17.86 -33.41 0.00
N ASP A 298 16.96 -32.43 0.05
CA ASP A 298 15.80 -32.39 -0.86
C ASP A 298 16.23 -32.22 -2.32
N LEU A 299 17.21 -31.34 -2.57
CA LEU A 299 17.76 -31.13 -3.91
C LEU A 299 18.51 -32.35 -4.42
N LYS A 300 19.24 -33.05 -3.55
CA LYS A 300 19.92 -34.30 -3.91
C LYS A 300 18.90 -35.40 -4.24
N PHE A 301 17.86 -35.54 -3.43
CA PHE A 301 16.76 -36.47 -3.71
C PHE A 301 16.16 -36.22 -5.09
N LEU A 302 15.83 -34.96 -5.42
CA LEU A 302 15.32 -34.61 -6.74
C LEU A 302 16.32 -34.89 -7.87
N ASN A 303 17.61 -34.62 -7.65
CA ASN A 303 18.64 -34.84 -8.65
C ASN A 303 18.87 -36.33 -8.96
N ASP A 304 18.68 -37.19 -7.96
CA ASP A 304 18.87 -38.64 -8.06
C ASP A 304 17.68 -39.36 -8.75
N ILE A 305 16.55 -38.66 -8.97
CA ILE A 305 15.40 -39.23 -9.71
C ILE A 305 15.76 -39.42 -11.19
N GLY A 306 15.66 -40.67 -11.64
CA GLY A 306 15.97 -41.09 -13.01
C GLY A 306 14.81 -40.94 -13.99
N ASP A 307 13.56 -41.03 -13.53
CA ASP A 307 12.37 -40.99 -14.37
C ASP A 307 11.72 -39.61 -14.43
N GLU A 308 11.30 -39.19 -15.62
CA GLU A 308 10.76 -37.84 -15.86
C GLU A 308 9.45 -37.58 -15.10
N ALA A 309 8.55 -38.57 -15.06
CA ALA A 309 7.24 -38.43 -14.42
C ALA A 309 7.36 -38.31 -12.89
N GLY A 310 8.21 -39.11 -12.27
CA GLY A 310 8.56 -39.07 -10.85
C GLY A 310 9.25 -37.76 -10.47
N LEU A 311 10.17 -37.27 -11.30
CA LEU A 311 10.86 -36.00 -11.06
C LEU A 311 9.87 -34.84 -11.01
N VAL A 312 8.98 -34.74 -12.00
CA VAL A 312 7.97 -33.67 -12.05
C VAL A 312 7.01 -33.77 -10.86
N LYS A 313 6.58 -34.98 -10.49
CA LYS A 313 5.68 -35.22 -9.36
C LYS A 313 6.31 -34.79 -8.03
N GLU A 314 7.51 -35.26 -7.75
CA GLU A 314 8.22 -34.96 -6.49
C GLU A 314 8.66 -33.50 -6.42
N PHE A 315 9.07 -32.91 -7.56
CA PHE A 315 9.38 -31.49 -7.63
C PHE A 315 8.14 -30.64 -7.29
N LYS A 316 6.97 -30.98 -7.81
CA LYS A 316 5.70 -30.31 -7.47
C LYS A 316 5.34 -30.50 -5.98
N ALA A 317 5.58 -31.68 -5.41
CA ALA A 317 5.30 -31.96 -4.01
C ALA A 317 6.20 -31.15 -3.06
N LEU A 318 7.50 -31.07 -3.35
CA LEU A 318 8.49 -30.34 -2.55
C LEU A 318 8.48 -28.83 -2.80
N SER A 319 8.00 -28.39 -3.96
CA SER A 319 7.85 -26.96 -4.29
C SER A 319 6.46 -26.41 -3.96
N GLY A 320 5.49 -27.28 -3.67
CA GLY A 320 4.13 -26.94 -3.26
C GLY A 320 3.98 -26.82 -1.74
N SER A 321 2.91 -26.14 -1.32
CA SER A 321 2.55 -25.98 0.10
C SER A 321 1.88 -27.24 0.66
N SER A 322 2.67 -28.27 0.98
CA SER A 322 2.25 -29.38 1.82
C SER A 322 2.49 -29.06 3.31
N ASN A 323 2.19 -29.99 4.22
CA ASN A 323 2.37 -29.78 5.68
C ASN A 323 3.84 -29.58 6.11
N GLU A 324 4.82 -29.81 5.22
CA GLU A 324 6.24 -29.51 5.42
C GLU A 324 6.66 -28.24 4.67
N ALA A 325 7.70 -27.56 5.18
CA ALA A 325 8.25 -26.36 4.54
C ALA A 325 8.75 -26.69 3.12
N SER A 326 8.25 -25.95 2.13
CA SER A 326 8.60 -26.13 0.72
C SER A 326 10.08 -25.78 0.46
N LEU A 327 10.61 -26.20 -0.70
CA LEU A 327 11.94 -25.78 -1.18
C LEU A 327 12.07 -24.25 -1.21
N GLN A 328 10.99 -23.58 -1.63
CA GLN A 328 10.91 -22.13 -1.66
C GLN A 328 11.05 -21.53 -0.25
N ASP A 329 10.32 -22.06 0.73
CA ASP A 329 10.39 -21.62 2.13
C ASP A 329 11.78 -21.86 2.73
N LYS A 330 12.38 -23.02 2.44
CA LYS A 330 13.73 -23.38 2.89
C LYS A 330 14.79 -22.44 2.31
N LEU A 331 14.70 -22.09 1.03
CA LEU A 331 15.60 -21.11 0.39
C LEU A 331 15.46 -19.71 0.98
N GLN A 332 14.24 -19.25 1.25
CA GLN A 332 14.00 -17.92 1.82
C GLN A 332 14.43 -17.86 3.29
N SER A 333 14.13 -18.91 4.06
CA SER A 333 14.62 -19.09 5.42
C SER A 333 16.15 -19.04 5.44
N ALA A 334 16.81 -19.77 4.53
CA ALA A 334 18.26 -19.71 4.38
C ALA A 334 18.75 -18.30 4.03
N ALA A 335 18.08 -17.57 3.13
CA ALA A 335 18.46 -16.20 2.75
C ALA A 335 18.37 -15.23 3.94
N ARG A 336 17.26 -15.25 4.68
CA ARG A 336 17.04 -14.41 5.87
C ARG A 336 18.05 -14.70 6.97
N ARG A 337 18.28 -15.98 7.23
CA ARG A 337 19.22 -16.43 8.26
C ARG A 337 20.65 -16.13 7.87
N LEU A 338 21.02 -16.30 6.60
CA LEU A 338 22.32 -15.89 6.10
C LEU A 338 22.52 -14.39 6.29
N ALA A 339 21.57 -13.55 5.89
CA ALA A 339 21.65 -12.11 6.08
C ALA A 339 21.85 -11.72 7.56
N GLN A 340 21.14 -12.37 8.49
CA GLN A 340 21.30 -12.14 9.93
C GLN A 340 22.67 -12.60 10.45
N THR A 341 23.15 -13.78 10.04
CA THR A 341 24.48 -14.30 10.40
C THR A 341 25.58 -13.34 9.92
N LEU A 342 25.44 -12.83 8.70
CA LEU A 342 26.40 -11.87 8.13
C LEU A 342 26.35 -10.51 8.84
N ASN A 343 25.18 -10.07 9.30
CA ASN A 343 25.06 -8.85 10.10
C ASN A 343 25.78 -8.95 11.44
N PHE A 344 25.78 -10.12 12.08
CA PHE A 344 26.58 -10.36 13.28
C PHE A 344 28.08 -10.47 12.97
N ALA A 345 28.44 -11.01 11.81
CA ALA A 345 29.84 -11.17 11.39
C ALA A 345 30.50 -9.82 11.04
N ASP A 346 29.80 -8.98 10.29
CA ASP A 346 30.25 -7.65 9.89
C ASP A 346 29.04 -6.75 9.62
N ALA A 347 28.63 -6.03 10.68
CA ALA A 347 27.50 -5.11 10.64
C ALA A 347 27.74 -3.94 9.67
N SER A 348 29.00 -3.50 9.53
CA SER A 348 29.38 -2.39 8.64
C SER A 348 29.21 -2.79 7.18
N ALA A 349 29.71 -3.96 6.78
CA ALA A 349 29.53 -4.47 5.43
C ALA A 349 28.07 -4.81 5.11
N SER A 350 27.32 -5.31 6.10
CA SER A 350 25.90 -5.61 5.95
C SER A 350 25.07 -4.33 5.76
N ALA A 351 25.35 -3.29 6.55
CA ALA A 351 24.75 -1.96 6.37
C ALA A 351 25.16 -1.33 5.03
N ALA A 352 26.44 -1.44 4.64
CA ALA A 352 26.92 -0.97 3.35
C ALA A 352 26.22 -1.69 2.18
N LYS A 353 25.98 -3.00 2.29
CA LYS A 353 25.23 -3.74 1.27
C LYS A 353 23.79 -3.26 1.14
N ALA A 354 23.11 -3.03 2.27
CA ALA A 354 21.75 -2.48 2.28
C ALA A 354 21.70 -1.08 1.66
N ASN A 355 22.61 -0.19 2.05
CA ASN A 355 22.76 1.15 1.49
C ASN A 355 23.01 1.11 -0.02
N LEU A 356 23.88 0.20 -0.48
CA LEU A 356 24.19 0.04 -1.89
C LEU A 356 22.95 -0.35 -2.71
N ASP A 357 22.13 -1.26 -2.19
CA ASP A 357 20.92 -1.72 -2.85
C ASP A 357 19.84 -0.62 -2.87
N GLU A 358 19.64 0.07 -1.73
CA GLU A 358 18.70 1.20 -1.62
C GLU A 358 19.10 2.36 -2.54
N SER A 359 20.36 2.79 -2.54
CA SER A 359 20.84 3.86 -3.42
C SER A 359 20.71 3.49 -4.90
N LYS A 360 20.97 2.23 -5.29
CA LYS A 360 20.74 1.77 -6.68
C LYS A 360 19.26 1.79 -7.05
N ALA A 361 18.38 1.37 -6.15
CA ALA A 361 16.93 1.41 -6.37
C ALA A 361 16.44 2.85 -6.53
N LEU A 362 16.89 3.76 -5.65
CA LEU A 362 16.56 5.19 -5.73
C LEU A 362 17.11 5.84 -6.99
N LEU A 363 18.35 5.56 -7.41
CA LEU A 363 18.89 6.09 -8.67
C LEU A 363 18.07 5.66 -9.89
N LYS A 364 17.63 4.39 -9.92
CA LYS A 364 16.72 3.91 -10.97
C LYS A 364 15.40 4.65 -10.95
N GLN A 365 14.83 4.85 -9.76
CA GLN A 365 13.55 5.53 -9.59
C GLN A 365 13.64 7.03 -9.91
N LEU A 366 14.77 7.66 -9.55
CA LEU A 366 15.11 9.04 -9.86
C LEU A 366 15.18 9.27 -11.36
N LYS A 367 15.79 8.34 -12.10
CA LYS A 367 15.84 8.42 -13.58
C LYS A 367 14.44 8.38 -14.21
N LEU A 368 13.55 7.53 -13.70
CA LEU A 368 12.16 7.49 -14.16
C LEU A 368 11.42 8.79 -13.82
N ALA A 369 11.53 9.25 -12.57
CA ALA A 369 10.91 10.47 -12.11
C ALA A 369 11.44 11.71 -12.86
N SER A 370 12.72 11.74 -13.22
CA SER A 370 13.36 12.83 -13.97
C SER A 370 12.77 12.98 -15.37
N ASN A 371 12.44 11.86 -16.03
CA ASN A 371 11.77 11.89 -17.33
C ASN A 371 10.33 12.43 -17.24
N ASP A 372 9.68 12.26 -16.08
CA ASP A 372 8.30 12.67 -15.84
C ASP A 372 8.17 14.08 -15.25
N ILE A 373 9.26 14.83 -15.01
CA ILE A 373 9.19 16.21 -14.49
C ILE A 373 8.33 17.10 -15.40
N THR A 374 8.39 16.88 -16.71
CA THR A 374 7.59 17.63 -17.70
C THR A 374 6.09 17.28 -17.67
N ASN A 375 5.72 16.18 -17.00
CA ASN A 375 4.35 15.71 -16.84
C ASN A 375 3.70 16.23 -15.54
N ILE A 376 4.36 17.13 -14.80
CA ILE A 376 3.74 17.83 -13.67
C ILE A 376 2.72 18.82 -14.25
N THR A 377 1.44 18.54 -14.00
CA THR A 377 0.32 19.36 -14.47
C THR A 377 -0.38 20.04 -13.31
N GLN A 378 -1.01 21.18 -13.53
CA GLN A 378 -1.92 21.75 -12.54
C GLN A 378 -3.15 20.86 -12.35
N LYS A 379 -3.63 20.79 -11.10
CA LYS A 379 -4.87 20.09 -10.78
C LYS A 379 -6.05 20.86 -11.35
N ASN A 380 -6.93 20.17 -12.07
CA ASN A 380 -8.17 20.75 -12.58
C ASN A 380 -9.16 20.97 -11.42
N SER A 381 -9.63 22.20 -11.24
CA SER A 381 -10.61 22.56 -10.21
C SER A 381 -11.87 21.70 -10.23
N ALA A 382 -12.33 21.25 -11.40
CA ALA A 382 -13.48 20.35 -11.52
C ALA A 382 -13.18 18.92 -11.02
N GLU A 383 -11.97 18.41 -11.26
CA GLU A 383 -11.53 17.09 -10.76
C GLU A 383 -11.34 17.11 -9.23
N VAL A 384 -10.82 18.23 -8.71
CA VAL A 384 -10.69 18.49 -7.27
C VAL A 384 -12.07 18.58 -6.60
N ALA A 385 -12.98 19.38 -7.15
CA ALA A 385 -14.34 19.50 -6.62
C ALA A 385 -15.10 18.17 -6.65
N LYS A 386 -14.94 17.38 -7.74
CA LYS A 386 -15.52 16.03 -7.82
C LYS A 386 -14.98 15.11 -6.72
N THR A 387 -13.66 15.11 -6.51
CA THR A 387 -13.02 14.25 -5.50
C THR A 387 -13.44 14.62 -4.06
N LEU A 388 -13.55 15.91 -3.77
CA LEU A 388 -13.95 16.38 -2.43
C LEU A 388 -15.45 16.18 -2.18
N SER A 389 -16.29 16.35 -3.20
CA SER A 389 -17.75 16.14 -3.08
C SER A 389 -18.16 14.67 -3.09
N SER A 390 -17.28 13.76 -3.52
CA SER A 390 -17.47 12.30 -3.46
C SER A 390 -17.03 11.68 -2.14
N ASP A 391 -16.83 12.47 -1.08
CA ASP A 391 -16.40 11.98 0.23
C ASP A 391 -17.58 11.93 1.23
N VAL A 392 -17.61 10.89 2.07
CA VAL A 392 -18.66 10.69 3.09
C VAL A 392 -18.72 11.86 4.06
N LYS A 393 -17.59 12.39 4.53
CA LYS A 393 -17.55 13.51 5.50
C LYS A 393 -18.07 14.80 4.87
N SER A 394 -17.75 15.05 3.59
CA SER A 394 -18.33 16.19 2.83
C SER A 394 -19.84 16.08 2.66
N THR A 395 -20.34 14.87 2.39
CA THR A 395 -21.78 14.60 2.26
C THR A 395 -22.50 14.80 3.59
N LEU A 396 -21.95 14.28 4.70
CA LEU A 396 -22.50 14.45 6.04
C LEU A 396 -22.54 15.91 6.49
N LEU A 397 -21.50 16.68 6.18
CA LEU A 397 -21.45 18.12 6.47
C LEU A 397 -22.49 18.89 5.64
N SER A 398 -22.69 18.50 4.37
CA SER A 398 -23.79 19.05 3.56
C SER A 398 -25.17 18.73 4.13
N ILE A 399 -25.36 17.54 4.70
CA ILE A 399 -26.62 17.14 5.34
C ILE A 399 -26.84 17.94 6.62
N SER A 400 -25.83 18.08 7.48
CA SER A 400 -25.99 18.81 8.74
C SER A 400 -26.33 20.29 8.53
N GLU A 401 -25.82 20.90 7.46
CA GLU A 401 -26.08 22.30 7.11
C GLU A 401 -27.42 22.53 6.40
N LYS A 402 -27.83 21.61 5.51
CA LYS A 402 -29.02 21.79 4.67
C LYS A 402 -30.31 21.21 5.27
N SER A 403 -30.18 20.25 6.19
CA SER A 403 -31.33 19.65 6.86
C SER A 403 -31.98 20.65 7.81
N GLN A 404 -33.27 20.92 7.59
CA GLN A 404 -34.09 21.68 8.52
C GLN A 404 -34.62 20.82 9.68
N ASN A 405 -34.51 19.49 9.60
CA ASN A 405 -34.89 18.60 10.69
C ASN A 405 -33.74 18.48 11.71
N PRO A 406 -33.96 18.91 12.98
CA PRO A 406 -32.95 18.81 14.03
C PRO A 406 -32.48 17.37 14.29
N GLN A 407 -33.35 16.36 14.12
CA GLN A 407 -33.01 14.95 14.31
C GLN A 407 -31.98 14.49 13.26
N ILE A 408 -32.22 14.81 11.99
CA ILE A 408 -31.30 14.45 10.89
C ILE A 408 -29.97 15.17 11.06
N SER A 409 -29.97 16.46 11.40
CA SER A 409 -28.75 17.22 11.64
C SER A 409 -27.96 16.66 12.84
N GLN A 410 -28.64 16.23 13.91
CA GLN A 410 -28.01 15.56 15.05
C GLN A 410 -27.41 14.19 14.65
N MET A 411 -28.11 13.39 13.85
CA MET A 411 -27.59 12.12 13.34
C MET A 411 -26.33 12.33 12.48
N ALA A 412 -26.35 13.31 11.58
CA ALA A 412 -25.19 13.67 10.76
C ALA A 412 -24.01 14.14 11.62
N ASN A 413 -24.25 15.04 12.59
CA ASN A 413 -23.21 15.52 13.51
C ASN A 413 -22.59 14.40 14.36
N LYS A 414 -23.40 13.44 14.81
CA LYS A 414 -22.90 12.25 15.53
C LYS A 414 -21.96 11.42 14.64
N MET A 415 -22.30 11.23 13.37
CA MET A 415 -21.44 10.50 12.42
C MET A 415 -20.16 11.27 12.09
N LEU A 416 -20.25 12.60 11.93
CA LEU A 416 -19.06 13.45 11.75
C LEU A 416 -18.09 13.28 12.92
N SER A 417 -18.60 13.32 14.16
CA SER A 417 -17.79 13.07 15.35
C SER A 417 -17.16 11.67 15.37
N GLN A 418 -17.87 10.65 14.88
CA GLN A 418 -17.30 9.30 14.75
C GLN A 418 -16.14 9.24 13.73
N ILE A 419 -16.24 9.95 12.61
CA ILE A 419 -15.14 10.08 11.64
C ILE A 419 -13.94 10.81 12.26
N GLU A 420 -14.18 11.88 13.01
CA GLU A 420 -13.11 12.63 13.71
C GLU A 420 -12.36 11.77 14.72
N ILE A 421 -13.06 10.89 15.46
CA ILE A 421 -12.40 9.93 16.35
C ILE A 421 -11.45 9.03 15.55
N HIS A 422 -11.88 8.52 14.39
CA HIS A 422 -11.02 7.74 13.49
C HIS A 422 -9.81 8.53 12.99
N GLN A 423 -9.97 9.81 12.68
CA GLN A 423 -8.87 10.71 12.27
C GLN A 423 -7.86 10.93 13.39
N VAL A 424 -8.32 11.22 14.61
CA VAL A 424 -7.46 11.40 15.79
C VAL A 424 -6.66 10.13 16.06
N VAL A 425 -7.32 8.96 16.06
CA VAL A 425 -6.64 7.68 16.30
C VAL A 425 -5.64 7.36 15.18
N SER A 426 -5.98 7.63 13.92
CA SER A 426 -5.07 7.50 12.77
C SER A 426 -3.79 8.34 12.97
N SER A 427 -3.96 9.60 13.37
CA SER A 427 -2.85 10.52 13.63
C SER A 427 -1.96 10.02 14.79
N LEU A 428 -2.56 9.54 15.88
CA LEU A 428 -1.82 9.07 17.05
C LEU A 428 -1.03 7.78 16.78
N GLN A 429 -1.58 6.87 15.98
CA GLN A 429 -0.94 5.57 15.71
C GLN A 429 0.10 5.61 14.57
N GLY A 430 0.14 6.71 13.80
CA GLY A 430 0.98 6.84 12.61
C GLY A 430 0.51 5.91 11.49
N GLY A 431 -0.81 5.81 11.28
CA GLY A 431 -1.45 4.92 10.32
C GLY A 431 -2.82 5.44 9.87
N ILE A 432 -3.59 4.61 9.18
CA ILE A 432 -4.97 4.92 8.78
C ILE A 432 -5.88 3.96 9.53
N GLN A 433 -6.73 4.47 10.40
CA GLN A 433 -7.76 3.69 11.08
C GLN A 433 -9.14 4.17 10.65
N THR A 434 -9.90 3.30 10.00
CA THR A 434 -11.25 3.60 9.49
C THR A 434 -12.26 2.55 9.96
N TYR A 435 -13.55 2.86 9.83
CA TYR A 435 -14.62 1.88 9.99
C TYR A 435 -14.66 0.95 8.76
N MET A 436 -15.38 -0.17 8.83
CA MET A 436 -15.57 -1.03 7.67
C MET A 436 -16.56 -0.37 6.68
N PRO A 437 -16.15 0.07 5.47
CA PRO A 437 -16.99 0.86 4.58
C PRO A 437 -17.95 -0.01 3.74
N TYR A 438 -18.54 -1.03 4.37
CA TYR A 438 -19.48 -1.95 3.76
C TYR A 438 -20.64 -2.24 4.70
N VAL A 439 -21.80 -2.52 4.11
CA VAL A 439 -22.95 -3.04 4.84
C VAL A 439 -22.84 -4.56 4.94
N TRP A 440 -22.94 -5.07 6.17
CA TRP A 440 -22.82 -6.50 6.46
C TRP A 440 -23.80 -6.94 7.54
N ASP A 441 -24.90 -7.57 7.13
CA ASP A 441 -26.02 -7.93 8.02
C ASP A 441 -25.61 -8.83 9.20
N GLY A 442 -24.58 -9.68 9.02
CA GLY A 442 -24.07 -10.58 10.05
C GLY A 442 -23.11 -9.94 11.06
N VAL A 443 -22.77 -8.67 10.88
CA VAL A 443 -21.75 -7.96 11.67
C VAL A 443 -22.39 -6.74 12.36
N GLU A 444 -22.21 -6.66 13.68
CA GLU A 444 -22.61 -5.50 14.51
C GLU A 444 -21.54 -4.42 14.55
N GLY A 445 -20.51 -4.59 13.73
CA GLY A 445 -19.53 -3.57 13.50
C GLY A 445 -18.10 -4.01 13.36
N GLY A 446 -17.29 -3.09 12.87
CA GLY A 446 -15.88 -3.34 12.69
C GLY A 446 -15.07 -2.14 12.27
N ASN A 447 -13.77 -2.24 12.49
CA ASN A 447 -12.80 -1.26 12.06
C ASN A 447 -11.64 -1.96 11.34
N VAL A 448 -10.96 -1.19 10.51
CA VAL A 448 -9.75 -1.62 9.82
C VAL A 448 -8.69 -0.56 10.04
N ALA A 449 -7.53 -0.97 10.52
CA ALA A 449 -6.36 -0.14 10.70
C ALA A 449 -5.23 -0.59 9.80
N PHE A 450 -4.58 0.35 9.11
CA PHE A 450 -3.42 0.14 8.27
C PHE A 450 -2.25 0.91 8.82
N LYS A 451 -1.06 0.32 8.77
CA LYS A 451 0.18 0.97 9.19
C LYS A 451 1.33 0.56 8.31
N HIS A 452 2.15 1.54 7.96
CA HIS A 452 3.44 1.28 7.35
C HIS A 452 4.49 1.05 8.44
N GLY A 453 5.15 -0.11 8.39
CA GLY A 453 6.28 -0.45 9.25
C GLY A 453 7.62 -0.10 8.59
N LYS A 454 8.71 -0.29 9.33
CA LYS A 454 10.07 -0.13 8.79
C LYS A 454 10.39 -1.25 7.80
N LYS A 455 11.27 -0.96 6.82
CA LYS A 455 11.82 -1.93 5.85
C LYS A 455 10.76 -2.61 4.99
N ASP A 456 9.94 -1.83 4.28
CA ASP A 456 8.92 -2.36 3.34
C ASP A 456 7.90 -3.33 3.97
N LYS A 457 7.62 -3.15 5.28
CA LYS A 457 6.58 -3.89 5.98
C LYS A 457 5.28 -3.10 6.00
N TYR A 458 4.16 -3.75 5.76
CA TYR A 458 2.83 -3.15 5.83
C TYR A 458 1.95 -4.01 6.72
N TYR A 459 1.25 -3.40 7.65
CA TYR A 459 0.37 -4.10 8.57
C TYR A 459 -1.06 -3.65 8.38
N ALA A 460 -1.98 -4.59 8.42
CA ALA A 460 -3.41 -4.35 8.49
C ALA A 460 -3.99 -5.10 9.69
N GLN A 461 -4.78 -4.41 10.49
CA GLN A 461 -5.58 -5.00 11.57
C GLN A 461 -7.05 -4.85 11.21
N ILE A 462 -7.80 -5.94 11.31
CA ILE A 462 -9.22 -6.00 11.01
C ILE A 462 -9.92 -6.49 12.27
N ASP A 463 -10.71 -5.63 12.88
CA ASP A 463 -11.56 -5.95 14.02
C ASP A 463 -13.01 -6.05 13.56
N LEU A 464 -13.64 -7.20 13.76
CA LEU A 464 -15.04 -7.43 13.44
C LEU A 464 -15.79 -8.00 14.65
N ASN A 465 -17.06 -7.64 14.79
CA ASN A 465 -17.97 -8.18 15.79
C ASN A 465 -19.16 -8.87 15.10
N PHE A 466 -19.12 -10.19 14.99
CA PHE A 466 -20.19 -10.97 14.38
C PHE A 466 -21.35 -11.19 15.36
N LYS A 467 -22.59 -11.03 14.89
CA LYS A 467 -23.81 -11.27 15.69
C LYS A 467 -23.85 -12.67 16.31
N LYS A 468 -23.50 -13.69 15.52
CA LYS A 468 -23.55 -15.10 15.91
C LYS A 468 -22.25 -15.61 16.55
N TYR A 469 -21.10 -15.14 16.05
CA TYR A 469 -19.79 -15.74 16.37
C TYR A 469 -18.93 -14.90 17.34
N GLY A 470 -19.40 -13.71 17.70
CA GLY A 470 -18.69 -12.77 18.57
C GLY A 470 -17.53 -12.06 17.87
N GLN A 471 -16.59 -11.56 18.67
CA GLN A 471 -15.47 -10.76 18.17
C GLN A 471 -14.40 -11.60 17.49
N VAL A 472 -13.85 -11.07 16.40
CA VAL A 472 -12.63 -11.56 15.78
C VAL A 472 -11.71 -10.39 15.48
N ASN A 473 -10.43 -10.59 15.76
CA ASN A 473 -9.35 -9.71 15.35
C ASN A 473 -8.44 -10.48 14.40
N VAL A 474 -8.14 -9.88 13.25
CA VAL A 474 -7.22 -10.41 12.26
C VAL A 474 -6.10 -9.41 12.06
N MET A 475 -4.87 -9.83 12.33
CA MET A 475 -3.66 -9.08 12.02
C MET A 475 -3.00 -9.69 10.79
N VAL A 476 -2.71 -8.85 9.81
CA VAL A 476 -2.07 -9.20 8.55
C VAL A 476 -0.80 -8.38 8.40
N GLY A 477 0.36 -9.02 8.23
CA GLY A 477 1.63 -8.36 7.97
C GLY A 477 2.16 -8.74 6.61
N LEU A 478 2.24 -7.79 5.68
CA LEU A 478 2.93 -7.92 4.41
C LEU A 478 4.41 -7.53 4.58
N ILE A 479 5.32 -8.44 4.26
CA ILE A 479 6.77 -8.27 4.38
C ILE A 479 7.39 -8.48 3.00
N ASP A 480 8.34 -7.63 2.63
CA ASP A 480 9.07 -7.67 1.35
C ASP A 480 8.14 -7.73 0.12
N LYS A 481 6.96 -7.09 0.22
CA LYS A 481 5.93 -7.02 -0.84
C LYS A 481 5.38 -8.38 -1.31
N ARG A 482 5.68 -9.48 -0.60
CA ARG A 482 5.30 -10.84 -1.02
C ARG A 482 4.85 -11.75 0.11
N TYR A 483 5.44 -11.64 1.30
CA TYR A 483 5.15 -12.53 2.41
C TYR A 483 4.02 -11.98 3.26
N ILE A 484 3.06 -12.82 3.61
CA ILE A 484 1.94 -12.47 4.45
C ILE A 484 1.96 -13.32 5.71
N ASP A 485 2.08 -12.66 6.85
CA ASP A 485 1.84 -13.24 8.16
C ASP A 485 0.41 -12.93 8.60
N ILE A 486 -0.36 -13.96 8.94
CA ILE A 486 -1.75 -13.84 9.38
C ILE A 486 -1.88 -14.36 10.81
N SER A 487 -2.45 -13.55 11.69
CA SER A 487 -2.76 -13.92 13.07
C SER A 487 -4.22 -13.62 13.36
N VAL A 488 -5.01 -14.66 13.62
CA VAL A 488 -6.44 -14.58 13.87
C VAL A 488 -6.71 -14.91 15.34
N ALA A 489 -7.44 -14.04 16.01
CA ALA A 489 -7.93 -14.24 17.37
C ALA A 489 -9.46 -14.20 17.38
N THR A 490 -10.10 -15.32 17.73
CA THR A 490 -11.56 -15.42 17.83
C THR A 490 -12.02 -15.44 19.28
N GLN A 491 -13.22 -14.93 19.54
CA GLN A 491 -13.82 -14.98 20.87
C GLN A 491 -14.26 -16.39 21.26
N THR A 492 -14.73 -17.19 20.30
CA THR A 492 -15.29 -18.52 20.53
C THR A 492 -14.44 -19.61 19.87
N SER A 493 -14.41 -20.79 20.50
CA SER A 493 -13.76 -21.98 19.94
C SER A 493 -14.49 -22.54 18.73
N GLU A 494 -15.82 -22.38 18.66
CA GLU A 494 -16.62 -22.74 17.48
C GLU A 494 -16.17 -21.96 16.26
N PHE A 495 -16.01 -20.63 16.39
CA PHE A 495 -15.56 -19.80 15.28
C PHE A 495 -14.12 -20.11 14.87
N LYS A 496 -13.25 -20.41 15.85
CA LYS A 496 -11.90 -20.88 15.59
C LYS A 496 -11.91 -22.13 14.70
N ASN A 497 -12.72 -23.12 15.04
CA ASN A 497 -12.78 -24.38 14.28
C ASN A 497 -13.30 -24.14 12.86
N LEU A 498 -14.29 -23.25 12.69
CA LEU A 498 -14.82 -22.86 11.38
C LEU A 498 -13.77 -22.17 10.49
N ILE A 499 -12.98 -21.24 11.05
CA ILE A 499 -11.89 -20.60 10.29
C ILE A 499 -10.80 -21.63 9.97
N SER A 500 -10.53 -22.55 10.89
CA SER A 500 -9.52 -23.59 10.70
C SER A 500 -9.86 -24.55 9.57
N SER A 501 -11.14 -24.91 9.40
CA SER A 501 -11.57 -25.79 8.30
C SER A 501 -11.47 -25.11 6.93
N GLY A 502 -11.65 -23.78 6.87
CA GLY A 502 -11.49 -22.97 5.65
C GLY A 502 -10.08 -22.43 5.39
N ALA A 503 -9.12 -22.68 6.28
CA ALA A 503 -7.78 -22.07 6.20
C ALA A 503 -7.00 -22.49 4.93
N GLY A 504 -7.24 -23.70 4.43
CA GLY A 504 -6.62 -24.18 3.19
C GLY A 504 -7.05 -23.35 1.96
N GLU A 505 -8.34 -23.11 1.83
CA GLU A 505 -8.92 -22.29 0.75
C GLU A 505 -8.43 -20.84 0.83
N LEU A 506 -8.38 -20.27 2.04
CA LEU A 506 -7.85 -18.93 2.26
C LEU A 506 -6.39 -18.80 1.81
N LYS A 507 -5.53 -19.75 2.19
CA LYS A 507 -4.12 -19.77 1.77
C LYS A 507 -4.00 -19.87 0.25
N GLN A 508 -4.79 -20.75 -0.38
CA GLN A 508 -4.79 -20.92 -1.82
C GLN A 508 -5.22 -19.64 -2.56
N ALA A 509 -6.27 -18.97 -2.09
CA ALA A 509 -6.73 -17.71 -2.65
C ALA A 509 -5.67 -16.59 -2.55
N ILE A 510 -4.93 -16.54 -1.43
CA ILE A 510 -3.82 -15.59 -1.25
C ILE A 510 -2.66 -15.92 -2.21
N SER A 511 -2.34 -17.20 -2.38
CA SER A 511 -1.31 -17.66 -3.33
C SER A 511 -1.65 -17.34 -4.78
N GLN A 512 -2.92 -17.42 -5.17
CA GLN A 512 -3.36 -17.02 -6.51
C GLN A 512 -3.12 -15.53 -6.82
N LEU A 513 -3.05 -14.68 -5.79
CA LEU A 513 -2.71 -13.26 -5.92
C LEU A 513 -1.19 -13.01 -5.99
N GLY A 514 -0.36 -14.07 -6.02
CA GLY A 514 1.10 -13.97 -6.06
C GLY A 514 1.75 -13.64 -4.71
N LEU A 515 1.03 -13.90 -3.60
CA LEU A 515 1.46 -13.63 -2.23
C LEU A 515 1.67 -14.96 -1.48
N ILE A 516 2.63 -14.99 -0.55
CA ILE A 516 3.04 -16.22 0.14
C ILE A 516 2.65 -16.11 1.60
N VAL A 517 1.83 -17.03 2.10
CA VAL A 517 1.48 -17.07 3.52
C VAL A 517 2.64 -17.67 4.32
N SER A 518 3.48 -16.82 4.92
CA SER A 518 4.65 -17.22 5.69
C SER A 518 4.30 -17.71 7.10
N ASN A 519 3.24 -17.18 7.69
CA ASN A 519 2.75 -17.62 8.99
C ASN A 519 1.22 -17.52 9.04
N PHE A 520 0.59 -18.53 9.63
CA PHE A 520 -0.85 -18.53 9.90
C PHE A 520 -1.10 -19.02 11.31
N ASN A 521 -1.49 -18.12 12.21
CA ASN A 521 -1.77 -18.42 13.60
C ASN A 521 -3.25 -18.19 13.89
N LEU A 522 -3.89 -19.12 14.59
CA LEU A 522 -5.30 -19.05 14.91
C LEU A 522 -5.53 -19.49 16.37
N LYS A 523 -6.05 -18.58 17.20
CA LYS A 523 -6.31 -18.84 18.62
C LYS A 523 -7.70 -18.36 19.04
N ALA A 524 -8.37 -19.15 19.87
CA ALA A 524 -9.55 -18.70 20.59
C ALA A 524 -9.10 -18.07 21.92
N MET A 525 -9.67 -16.94 22.30
CA MET A 525 -9.34 -16.26 23.55
C MET A 525 -10.49 -15.38 24.05
N PRO A 526 -10.62 -15.18 25.38
CA PRO A 526 -11.67 -14.34 25.94
C PRO A 526 -11.61 -12.89 25.43
N LYS A 527 -12.78 -12.24 25.41
CA LYS A 527 -12.96 -10.86 24.91
C LYS A 527 -11.99 -9.83 25.52
N THR A 528 -11.64 -9.98 26.78
CA THR A 528 -10.66 -9.12 27.47
C THR A 528 -9.24 -9.30 26.95
N GLN A 529 -8.85 -10.54 26.62
CA GLN A 529 -7.52 -10.87 26.10
C GLN A 529 -7.35 -10.50 24.62
N ILE A 530 -8.41 -10.64 23.81
CA ILE A 530 -8.40 -10.16 22.40
C ILE A 530 -8.03 -8.67 22.35
N ARG A 531 -8.66 -7.86 23.21
CA ARG A 531 -8.41 -6.42 23.29
C ARG A 531 -7.00 -6.09 23.79
N GLN A 532 -6.47 -6.86 24.73
CA GLN A 532 -5.13 -6.64 25.27
C GLN A 532 -4.01 -7.05 24.30
N LYS A 533 -4.20 -8.13 23.55
CA LYS A 533 -3.18 -8.66 22.62
C LYS A 533 -2.79 -7.66 21.52
N PHE A 534 -3.69 -6.74 21.17
CA PHE A 534 -3.51 -5.79 20.07
C PHE A 534 -3.63 -4.32 20.49
N LYS A 535 -3.65 -4.03 21.81
CA LYS A 535 -3.64 -2.65 22.36
C LYS A 535 -2.44 -1.81 21.85
N ASN A 536 -1.38 -2.46 21.42
CA ASN A 536 -0.13 -1.84 20.96
C ASN A 536 0.06 -1.89 19.43
N PHE A 537 -0.98 -1.63 18.62
CA PHE A 537 -0.78 -1.38 17.17
C PHE A 537 0.27 -0.28 16.91
N GLY A 538 0.44 0.65 17.87
CA GLY A 538 1.51 1.64 17.93
C GLY A 538 2.94 1.07 18.09
N GLY A 539 3.11 -0.07 18.75
CA GLY A 539 4.39 -0.59 19.25
C GLY A 539 4.94 -1.84 18.54
N PHE A 540 4.42 -2.24 17.37
CA PHE A 540 4.89 -3.43 16.64
C PHE A 540 6.27 -3.22 15.97
N ASP A 541 7.31 -3.08 16.80
CA ASP A 541 8.62 -3.72 16.61
C ASP A 541 8.80 -4.89 17.62
N VAL A 542 7.81 -5.16 18.47
CA VAL A 542 7.82 -6.26 19.46
C VAL A 542 6.61 -7.18 19.27
N GLY A 543 6.83 -8.40 18.77
CA GLY A 543 5.83 -9.47 18.92
C GLY A 543 5.70 -10.54 17.84
N PHE A 544 6.65 -10.70 16.91
CA PHE A 544 6.67 -11.90 16.04
C PHE A 544 7.71 -12.96 16.46
N ASP A 545 8.54 -12.68 17.48
CA ASP A 545 9.61 -13.58 17.97
C ASP A 545 9.53 -13.89 19.48
N LYS A 546 8.33 -14.14 20.00
CA LYS A 546 8.21 -14.93 21.23
C LYS A 546 7.39 -16.17 20.96
N LYS A 547 8.10 -17.30 20.83
CA LYS A 547 7.54 -18.60 21.24
C LYS A 547 6.95 -18.39 22.64
N ILE A 548 5.66 -18.69 22.78
CA ILE A 548 5.13 -19.11 24.08
C ILE A 548 5.56 -20.55 24.24
#